data_AF-A0A9C8LAT1-F1
#
_entry.id   AF-A0A9C8LAT1-F1
#
_cell.length_a   1.000
_cell.length_b   1.000
_cell.length_c   1.000
_cell.angle_alpha   90.00
_cell.angle_beta   90.00
_cell.angle_gamma   90.00
#
_symmetry.space_group_name_H-M   'P 1'
#
loop_
_entity.id
_entity.type
_entity.pdbx_description
1 polymer ?
#
loop_
_entity_poly.entity_id
_entity_poly.type
_entity_poly.pdbx_seq_one_letter_code
_entity_poly.pdbx_strand_id
1 'polypeptide(L)'
;LESMFMAHVDFITEHPGIPRMLFGELQRSEETAPKRMAQTLIRRYGERLNRLLEQGKNCGELDEKLDNEAAATLFIGTIQGLVMQSLIAGDVSHMRRNAPKVFAIYQRGIRSAL
;
A
#
# COMPACT_ATOMS: atom_id res chain seq x y z
N LEU A 1 -3.36 -11.26 -1.42
CA LEU A 1 -3.05 -9.81 -1.54
C LEU A 1 -4.20 -8.93 -1.07
N GLU A 2 -5.43 -9.17 -1.52
CA GLU A 2 -6.61 -8.35 -1.16
C GLU A 2 -6.81 -8.17 0.35
N SER A 3 -6.80 -9.26 1.12
CA SER A 3 -6.96 -9.19 2.57
C SER A 3 -5.89 -8.34 3.25
N MET A 4 -4.65 -8.35 2.74
CA MET A 4 -3.58 -7.48 3.26
C MET A 4 -3.80 -6.02 2.91
N PHE A 5 -4.36 -5.75 1.73
CA PHE A 5 -4.71 -4.38 1.31
C PHE A 5 -5.81 -3.82 2.21
N MET A 6 -6.90 -4.57 2.40
CA MET A 6 -8.03 -4.15 3.21
C MET A 6 -7.65 -4.00 4.67
N ALA A 7 -6.90 -4.94 5.24
CA ALA A 7 -6.43 -4.82 6.63
C ALA A 7 -5.57 -3.56 6.87
N HIS A 8 -4.74 -3.16 5.91
CA HIS A 8 -3.95 -1.93 6.03
C HIS A 8 -4.84 -0.69 5.93
N VAL A 9 -5.80 -0.67 5.00
CA VAL A 9 -6.79 0.41 4.92
C VAL A 9 -7.58 0.52 6.22
N ASP A 10 -8.08 -0.59 6.75
CA ASP A 10 -8.84 -0.62 8.00
C ASP A 10 -8.03 -0.09 9.17
N PHE A 11 -6.79 -0.56 9.34
CA PHE A 11 -5.86 -0.06 10.36
C PHE A 11 -5.70 1.47 10.30
N ILE A 12 -5.55 2.04 9.10
CA ILE A 12 -5.44 3.49 8.95
C ILE A 12 -6.75 4.20 9.30
N THR A 13 -7.89 3.63 8.90
CA THR A 13 -9.20 4.23 9.19
C THR A 13 -9.55 4.21 10.68
N GLU A 14 -9.06 3.22 11.42
CA GLU A 14 -9.19 3.12 12.88
C GLU A 14 -8.23 4.05 13.63
N HIS A 15 -7.13 4.46 12.97
CA HIS A 15 -6.10 5.32 13.55
C HIS A 15 -5.80 6.56 12.70
N PRO A 16 -6.78 7.46 12.48
CA PRO A 16 -6.66 8.60 11.56
C PRO A 16 -5.61 9.65 11.97
N GLY A 17 -5.14 9.61 13.22
CA GLY A 17 -4.05 10.47 13.70
C GLY A 17 -2.66 10.06 13.17
N ILE A 18 -2.45 8.76 12.88
CA ILE A 18 -1.15 8.24 12.46
C ILE A 18 -0.72 8.84 11.11
N PRO A 19 -1.55 8.84 10.05
CA PRO A 19 -1.15 9.43 8.77
C PRO A 19 -0.85 10.93 8.86
N ARG A 20 -1.61 11.68 9.66
CA ARG A 20 -1.39 13.13 9.84
C ARG A 20 -0.05 13.42 10.50
N MET A 21 0.24 12.69 11.59
CA MET A 21 1.52 12.80 12.30
C MET A 21 2.69 12.43 11.37
N LEU A 22 2.61 11.29 10.67
CA LEU A 22 3.64 10.86 9.73
C LEU A 22 3.83 11.84 8.58
N PHE A 23 2.76 12.40 8.02
CA PHE A 23 2.85 13.37 6.93
C PHE A 23 3.56 14.66 7.36
N GLY A 24 3.26 15.17 8.57
CA GLY A 24 3.99 16.31 9.14
C GLY A 24 5.48 16.01 9.35
N GLU A 25 5.80 14.82 9.87
CA GLU A 25 7.19 14.39 10.05
C GLU A 25 7.93 14.23 8.72
N LEU A 26 7.27 13.76 7.66
CA LEU A 26 7.88 13.59 6.33
C LEU A 26 8.28 14.92 5.66
N GLN A 27 7.71 16.06 6.07
CA GLN A 27 8.07 17.39 5.54
C GLN A 27 9.37 17.95 6.11
N ARG A 28 9.87 17.40 7.23
CA ARG A 28 11.13 17.85 7.84
C ARG A 28 12.28 17.50 6.92
N SER A 29 13.38 18.25 6.91
CA SER A 29 14.57 17.88 6.14
C SER A 29 15.40 16.82 6.89
N GLU A 30 15.38 16.84 8.22
CA GLU A 30 16.19 15.93 9.03
C GLU A 30 15.62 14.51 9.06
N GLU A 31 16.51 13.55 9.31
CA GLU A 31 16.12 12.18 9.60
C GLU A 31 15.62 12.09 11.05
N THR A 32 14.34 11.79 11.24
CA THR A 32 13.72 11.66 12.57
C THR A 32 13.46 10.20 12.93
N ALA A 33 13.26 9.90 14.22
CA ALA A 33 12.90 8.53 14.63
C ALA A 33 11.62 8.01 13.94
N PRO A 34 10.52 8.81 13.82
CA PRO A 34 9.34 8.41 13.04
C PRO A 34 9.64 8.08 11.57
N LYS A 35 10.50 8.85 10.89
CA LYS A 35 10.90 8.58 9.49
C LYS A 35 11.62 7.24 9.35
N ARG A 36 12.61 6.97 10.20
CA ARG A 36 13.33 5.68 10.20
C ARG A 36 12.39 4.49 10.45
N MET A 37 11.44 4.67 11.37
CA MET A 37 10.42 3.65 11.62
C MET A 37 9.54 3.44 10.39
N ALA A 38 9.05 4.51 9.75
CA ALA A 38 8.25 4.42 8.54
C ALA A 38 9.00 3.76 7.37
N GLN A 39 10.27 4.13 7.14
CA GLN A 39 11.14 3.49 6.15
C GLN A 39 11.30 1.98 6.43
N THR A 40 11.53 1.62 7.70
CA THR A 40 11.65 0.21 8.10
C THR A 40 10.37 -0.57 7.86
N LEU A 41 9.21 0.02 8.20
CA LEU A 41 7.90 -0.59 7.97
C LEU A 41 7.63 -0.79 6.48
N ILE A 42 7.86 0.23 5.65
CA ILE A 42 7.69 0.16 4.20
C ILE A 42 8.60 -0.92 3.60
N ARG A 43 9.87 -0.96 4.00
CA ARG A 43 10.83 -1.97 3.51
C ARG A 43 10.37 -3.38 3.83
N ARG A 44 10.05 -3.66 5.11
CA ARG A 44 9.57 -4.99 5.54
C ARG A 44 8.27 -5.38 4.85
N TYR A 45 7.41 -4.40 4.60
CA TYR A 45 6.16 -4.66 3.89
C TYR A 45 6.40 -5.01 2.42
N GLY A 46 7.30 -4.29 1.74
CA GLY A 46 7.76 -4.60 0.39
C GLY A 46 8.37 -6.00 0.29
N GLU A 47 9.25 -6.37 1.22
CA GLU A 47 9.82 -7.73 1.29
C GLU A 47 8.74 -8.82 1.43
N ARG A 48 7.70 -8.57 2.22
CA ARG A 48 6.57 -9.49 2.37
C ARG A 48 5.73 -9.58 1.10
N LEU A 49 5.48 -8.45 0.43
CA LEU A 49 4.76 -8.40 -0.84
C LEU A 49 5.52 -9.15 -1.93
N ASN A 50 6.84 -8.94 -2.05
CA ASN A 50 7.70 -9.64 -3.01
C ASN A 50 7.58 -11.15 -2.89
N ARG A 51 7.60 -11.70 -1.66
CA ARG A 51 7.43 -13.15 -1.45
C ARG A 51 6.06 -13.66 -1.94
N LEU A 52 4.99 -12.89 -1.72
CA LEU A 52 3.64 -13.27 -2.15
C LEU A 52 3.45 -13.14 -3.66
N LEU A 53 4.05 -12.12 -4.26
CA LEU A 53 4.05 -11.92 -5.72
C LEU A 53 4.81 -13.05 -6.41
N GLU A 54 5.97 -13.44 -5.86
CA GLU A 54 6.73 -14.58 -6.39
C GLU A 54 5.96 -15.90 -6.28
N GLN A 55 5.26 -16.13 -5.17
CA GLN A 55 4.36 -17.28 -5.04
C GLN A 55 3.24 -17.26 -6.08
N GLY A 56 2.63 -16.09 -6.31
CA GLY A 56 1.58 -15.89 -7.30
C GLY A 56 2.02 -16.18 -8.74
N LYS A 57 3.28 -15.87 -9.07
CA LYS A 57 3.89 -16.27 -10.35
C LYS A 57 4.06 -17.78 -10.45
N ASN A 58 4.62 -18.40 -9.40
CA ASN A 58 4.90 -19.84 -9.38
C ASN A 58 3.62 -20.70 -9.49
N CYS A 59 2.46 -20.20 -9.07
CA CYS A 59 1.17 -20.87 -9.25
C CYS A 59 0.39 -20.40 -10.50
N GLY A 60 0.95 -19.52 -11.32
CA GLY A 60 0.35 -19.04 -12.57
C GLY A 60 -0.77 -18.00 -12.40
N GLU A 61 -1.01 -17.48 -11.19
CA GLU A 61 -2.02 -16.44 -10.93
C GLU A 61 -1.59 -15.05 -11.43
N LEU A 62 -0.27 -14.80 -11.45
CA LEU A 62 0.33 -13.53 -11.86
C LEU A 62 1.17 -13.71 -13.13
N ASP A 63 1.33 -12.63 -13.89
CA ASP A 63 2.21 -12.62 -15.07
C ASP A 63 3.65 -12.96 -14.67
N GLU A 64 4.24 -13.96 -15.33
CA GLU A 64 5.62 -14.40 -15.07
C GLU A 64 6.64 -13.25 -15.23
N LYS A 65 6.37 -12.31 -16.16
CA LYS A 65 7.20 -11.14 -16.46
C LYS A 65 6.92 -9.94 -15.55
N LEU A 66 6.01 -10.05 -14.58
CA LEU A 66 5.70 -8.98 -13.63
C LEU A 66 6.98 -8.55 -12.89
N ASP A 67 7.27 -7.26 -12.83
CA ASP A 67 8.30 -6.75 -11.92
C ASP A 67 7.75 -6.74 -10.49
N ASN A 68 8.26 -7.62 -9.63
CA ASN A 68 7.77 -7.76 -8.26
C ASN A 68 8.03 -6.50 -7.42
N GLU A 69 9.21 -5.88 -7.58
CA GLU A 69 9.57 -4.70 -6.80
C GLU A 69 8.72 -3.49 -7.19
N ALA A 70 8.49 -3.32 -8.49
CA ALA A 70 7.58 -2.29 -9.00
C ALA A 70 6.14 -2.57 -8.57
N ALA A 71 5.67 -3.82 -8.61
CA ALA A 71 4.33 -4.20 -8.19
C ALA A 71 4.11 -4.00 -6.68
N ALA A 72 5.11 -4.29 -5.84
CA ALA A 72 5.07 -4.02 -4.41
C ALA A 72 5.08 -2.51 -4.12
N THR A 73 5.90 -1.74 -4.84
CA THR A 73 5.94 -0.27 -4.75
C THR A 73 4.58 0.32 -5.13
N LEU A 74 3.98 -0.13 -6.22
CA LEU A 74 2.66 0.33 -6.65
C LEU A 74 1.56 -0.04 -5.63
N PHE A 75 1.61 -1.25 -5.07
CA PHE A 75 0.67 -1.68 -4.02
C PHE A 75 0.68 -0.73 -2.82
N ILE A 76 1.87 -0.41 -2.30
CA ILE A 76 2.05 0.49 -1.16
C ILE A 76 1.64 1.91 -1.54
N GLY A 77 2.10 2.39 -2.70
CA GLY A 77 1.77 3.71 -3.22
C GLY A 77 0.27 3.91 -3.43
N THR A 78 -0.46 2.85 -3.79
CA THR A 78 -1.91 2.87 -3.92
C THR A 78 -2.60 3.15 -2.58
N ILE A 79 -2.15 2.52 -1.50
CA ILE A 79 -2.65 2.79 -0.14
C ILE A 79 -2.31 4.22 0.28
N GLN A 80 -1.07 4.67 0.03
CA GLN A 80 -0.64 6.03 0.32
C GLN A 80 -1.46 7.07 -0.48
N GLY A 81 -1.80 6.79 -1.73
CA GLY A 81 -2.69 7.63 -2.53
C GLY A 81 -4.08 7.77 -1.93
N LEU A 82 -4.67 6.66 -1.46
CA LEU A 82 -5.95 6.69 -0.74
C LEU A 82 -5.87 7.52 0.55
N VAL A 83 -4.77 7.38 1.30
CA VAL A 83 -4.51 8.20 2.50
C VAL A 83 -4.51 9.67 2.13
N MET A 84 -3.69 10.07 1.14
CA MET A 84 -3.58 11.47 0.71
C MET A 84 -4.92 12.04 0.27
N GLN A 85 -5.69 11.30 -0.53
CA GLN A 85 -7.03 11.71 -0.96
C GLN A 85 -7.99 11.90 0.23
N SER A 86 -7.93 11.03 1.24
CA SER A 86 -8.77 11.15 2.43
C SER A 86 -8.42 12.36 3.29
N LEU A 87 -7.12 12.69 3.40
CA LEU A 87 -6.64 13.86 4.13
C LEU A 87 -7.08 15.16 3.43
N ILE A 88 -6.99 15.20 2.10
CA ILE A 88 -7.45 16.33 1.28
C ILE A 88 -8.97 16.51 1.40
N ALA A 89 -9.73 15.41 1.33
CA ALA A 89 -11.19 15.44 1.43
C ALA A 89 -11.71 15.68 2.86
N GLY A 90 -10.86 15.53 3.88
CA GLY A 90 -11.28 15.55 5.28
C GLY A 90 -12.17 14.37 5.70
N ASP A 91 -12.28 13.32 4.89
CA ASP A 91 -13.12 12.15 5.12
C ASP A 91 -12.31 10.85 5.04
N VAL A 92 -11.97 10.29 6.19
CA VAL A 92 -11.22 9.02 6.29
C VAL A 92 -12.05 7.83 5.79
N SER A 93 -13.39 7.90 5.88
CA SER A 93 -14.28 6.85 5.37
C SER A 93 -14.22 6.75 3.84
N HIS A 94 -13.75 7.80 3.16
CA HIS A 94 -13.47 7.78 1.73
C HIS A 94 -12.48 6.67 1.35
N MET A 95 -11.49 6.37 2.21
CA MET A 95 -10.53 5.29 1.95
C MET A 95 -11.24 3.94 1.89
N ARG A 96 -12.01 3.61 2.93
CA ARG A 96 -12.70 2.32 3.04
C ARG A 96 -13.67 2.09 1.88
N ARG A 97 -14.38 3.13 1.44
CA ARG A 97 -15.31 3.05 0.29
C ARG A 97 -14.61 2.80 -1.05
N ASN A 98 -13.40 3.34 -1.25
CA ASN A 98 -12.70 3.25 -2.53
C ASN A 98 -11.69 2.10 -2.60
N ALA A 99 -11.21 1.61 -1.46
CA ALA A 99 -10.21 0.56 -1.38
C ALA A 99 -10.53 -0.68 -2.23
N PRO A 100 -11.75 -1.26 -2.22
CA PRO A 100 -12.07 -2.41 -3.07
C PRO A 100 -11.92 -2.13 -4.57
N LYS A 101 -12.40 -0.97 -5.03
CA LYS A 101 -12.35 -0.59 -6.45
C LYS A 101 -10.91 -0.37 -6.92
N VAL A 102 -10.14 0.31 -6.09
CA VAL A 102 -8.74 0.61 -6.37
C VAL A 102 -7.89 -0.67 -6.36
N PHE A 103 -8.11 -1.57 -5.39
CA PHE A 103 -7.47 -2.87 -5.37
C PHE A 103 -7.83 -3.72 -6.59
N ALA A 104 -9.08 -3.72 -7.04
CA ALA A 104 -9.49 -4.46 -8.23
C ALA A 104 -8.75 -4.00 -9.50
N ILE A 105 -8.48 -2.69 -9.64
CA ILE A 105 -7.68 -2.15 -10.75
C ILE A 105 -6.22 -2.64 -10.64
N TYR A 106 -5.62 -2.52 -9.45
CA TYR A 106 -4.28 -3.03 -9.20
C TYR A 106 -4.18 -4.52 -9.53
N GLN A 107 -5.11 -5.34 -9.03
CA GLN A 107 -5.14 -6.78 -9.24
C GLN A 107 -5.27 -7.12 -10.73
N ARG A 108 -6.16 -6.43 -11.46
CA ARG A 108 -6.29 -6.59 -12.91
C ARG A 108 -4.99 -6.28 -13.65
N GLY A 109 -4.22 -5.30 -13.19
CA GLY A 109 -2.96 -4.89 -13.81
C GLY A 109 -1.81 -5.89 -13.62
N ILE A 110 -1.90 -6.81 -12.66
CA ILE A 110 -0.81 -7.75 -12.33
C ILE A 110 -1.14 -9.22 -12.62
N ARG A 111 -2.42 -9.53 -12.89
CA ARG A 111 -2.87 -10.89 -13.19
C ARG A 111 -2.25 -11.39 -14.48
N SER A 112 -2.07 -12.70 -14.56
CA SER A 112 -1.73 -13.37 -15.82
C SER A 112 -2.79 -13.09 -16.90
N ALA A 113 -2.35 -13.03 -18.16
CA ALA A 113 -3.23 -12.82 -19.32
C ALA A 113 -3.98 -14.09 -19.76
N LEU A 114 -3.73 -15.22 -19.09
CA LEU A 114 -4.37 -16.52 -19.35
C LEU A 114 -5.81 -16.59 -18.84
#